data_AF-A0A952R1B3-F1
#
_entry.id   AF-A0A952R1B3-F1
#
_cell.length_a   1.000
_cell.length_b   1.000
_cell.length_c   1.000
_cell.angle_alpha   90.00
_cell.angle_beta   90.00
_cell.angle_gamma   90.00
#
_symmetry.space_group_name_H-M   'P 1'
#
loop_
_entity.id
_entity.type
_entity.pdbx_description
1 polymer ?
#
loop_
_entity_poly.entity_id
_entity_poly.type
_entity_poly.pdbx_seq_one_letter_code
_entity_poly.pdbx_strand_id
1 'polypeptide(L)'
;MKVGGDGAHAGGETPPLPAEPGRGSTKTTFRAWARLVRGSLMNDRARAEALSAATVAGIRRSPHYLSATKVLTYLAFGSEIDLDSLTSDPTKRFLITRMEEGEENGLSVHELGRTKLERHPFGLLQPVAGGRAVELEEVDLVLVPGLVFDLAGHRLGYGKGLYDRLLPRLRPEVPRFGIAHSLLLVNQLPHDAHDAPMTHLATEEGVRIVRPSSLAP
;
A
#
# COMPACT_ATOMS: atom_id res chain seq x y z
N MET A 1 -53.31 -2.09 19.82
CA MET A 1 -52.56 -0.85 19.53
C MET A 1 -51.84 -0.39 20.80
N LYS A 2 -50.52 -0.61 20.87
CA LYS A 2 -49.61 0.17 21.72
C LYS A 2 -48.19 0.02 21.18
N VAL A 3 -47.50 1.15 21.22
CA VAL A 3 -46.23 1.58 20.62
C VAL A 3 -45.03 0.96 21.35
N GLY A 4 -43.89 0.82 20.65
CA GLY A 4 -42.55 0.73 21.26
C GLY A 4 -41.70 -0.40 20.65
N GLY A 5 -40.49 -0.17 20.14
CA GLY A 5 -39.69 1.05 20.14
C GLY A 5 -38.47 0.91 19.22
N ASP A 6 -38.02 2.06 18.75
CA ASP A 6 -36.76 2.26 18.06
C ASP A 6 -35.58 1.70 18.86
N GLY A 7 -34.88 0.74 18.27
CA GLY A 7 -33.56 0.31 18.72
C GLY A 7 -32.53 1.36 18.32
N ALA A 8 -32.22 2.23 19.27
CA ALA A 8 -31.24 3.30 19.17
C ALA A 8 -29.93 2.86 18.51
N HIS A 9 -29.46 3.68 17.56
CA HIS A 9 -28.08 3.72 17.11
C HIS A 9 -27.16 3.94 18.31
N ALA A 10 -26.47 2.89 18.75
CA ALA A 10 -25.35 3.02 19.66
C ALA A 10 -24.18 3.64 18.87
N GLY A 11 -24.11 4.98 18.89
CA GLY A 11 -22.91 5.72 18.55
C GLY A 11 -21.85 5.44 19.62
N GLY A 12 -21.15 4.32 19.49
CA GLY A 12 -19.95 4.06 20.27
C GLY A 12 -18.85 4.99 19.77
N GLU A 13 -18.38 5.91 20.63
CA GLU A 13 -17.19 6.71 20.34
C GLU A 13 -16.05 5.75 19.96
N THR A 14 -15.44 5.99 18.79
CA THR A 14 -14.25 5.25 18.40
C THR A 14 -13.16 5.52 19.42
N PRO A 15 -12.57 4.50 20.08
CA PRO A 15 -11.54 4.73 21.07
C PRO A 15 -10.38 5.54 20.46
N PRO A 16 -9.74 6.42 21.25
CA PRO A 16 -8.66 7.26 20.74
C PRO A 16 -7.53 6.39 20.18
N LEU A 17 -6.92 6.86 19.09
CA LEU A 17 -5.80 6.16 18.48
C LEU A 17 -4.62 6.07 19.47
N PRO A 18 -3.87 4.96 19.48
CA PRO A 18 -2.67 4.86 20.30
C PRO A 18 -1.64 5.91 19.87
N ALA A 19 -0.92 6.47 20.84
CA ALA A 19 0.14 7.43 20.57
C ALA A 19 1.24 6.85 19.67
N GLU A 20 1.75 7.67 18.75
CA GLU A 20 2.87 7.30 17.86
C GLU A 20 4.11 6.91 18.69
N PRO A 21 4.84 5.85 18.31
CA PRO A 21 6.11 5.49 18.96
C PRO A 21 7.13 6.63 18.86
N GLY A 22 7.83 6.90 19.96
CA GLY A 22 8.85 7.95 20.00
C GLY A 22 10.09 7.65 19.13
N ARG A 23 10.87 8.69 18.86
CA ARG A 23 12.17 8.61 18.15
C ARG A 23 13.07 7.54 18.80
N GLY A 24 13.72 6.71 17.98
CA GLY A 24 14.58 5.61 18.44
C GLY A 24 13.86 4.29 18.72
N SER A 25 12.53 4.25 18.56
CA SER A 25 11.75 3.00 18.64
C SER A 25 12.14 2.00 17.55
N THR A 26 11.95 0.72 17.84
CA THR A 26 12.32 -0.37 16.92
C THR A 26 11.32 -0.54 15.77
N LYS A 27 11.76 -1.19 14.68
CA LYS A 27 10.87 -1.63 13.58
C LYS A 27 9.68 -2.46 14.11
N THR A 28 9.88 -3.30 15.12
CA THR A 28 8.82 -4.13 15.72
C THR A 28 7.78 -3.27 16.44
N THR A 29 8.21 -2.26 17.20
CA THR A 29 7.32 -1.33 17.89
C THR A 29 6.41 -0.58 16.91
N PHE A 30 6.98 -0.01 15.85
CA PHE A 30 6.21 0.67 14.81
C PHE A 30 5.24 -0.27 14.09
N ARG A 31 5.65 -1.51 13.78
CA ARG A 31 4.73 -2.50 13.18
C ARG A 31 3.59 -2.89 14.11
N ALA A 32 3.82 -2.97 15.42
CA ALA A 32 2.76 -3.27 16.39
C ALA A 32 1.76 -2.11 16.48
N TRP A 33 2.26 -0.87 16.63
CA TRP A 33 1.45 0.34 16.63
C TRP A 33 0.62 0.49 15.36
N ALA A 34 1.24 0.33 14.19
CA ALA A 34 0.56 0.46 12.90
C ALA A 34 -0.59 -0.56 12.75
N ARG A 35 -0.43 -1.78 13.26
CA ARG A 35 -1.51 -2.78 13.25
C ARG A 35 -2.69 -2.39 14.14
N LEU A 36 -2.44 -1.74 15.28
CA LEU A 36 -3.50 -1.22 16.15
C LEU A 36 -4.28 -0.08 15.48
N VAL A 37 -3.58 0.90 14.90
CA VAL A 37 -4.19 2.02 14.16
C VAL A 37 -4.97 1.50 12.94
N ARG A 38 -4.41 0.52 12.22
CA ARG A 38 -5.11 -0.15 11.11
C ARG A 38 -6.35 -0.91 11.57
N GLY A 39 -6.30 -1.55 12.74
CA GLY A 39 -7.43 -2.25 13.33
C GLY A 39 -8.61 -1.32 13.64
N SER A 40 -8.36 -0.09 14.08
CA SER A 40 -9.46 0.86 14.33
C SER A 40 -10.17 1.31 13.05
N LEU A 41 -9.48 1.36 11.91
CA LEU A 41 -10.09 1.68 10.61
C LEU A 41 -10.99 0.54 10.10
N MET A 42 -10.69 -0.71 10.47
CA MET A 42 -11.52 -1.87 10.08
C MET A 42 -12.91 -1.84 10.71
N ASN A 43 -13.05 -1.15 11.84
CA ASN A 43 -14.32 -1.04 12.56
C ASN A 43 -15.28 -0.02 11.91
N ASP A 44 -14.80 0.82 10.99
CA ASP A 44 -15.60 1.80 10.25
C ASP A 44 -15.36 1.63 8.75
N ARG A 45 -16.10 0.70 8.17
CA ARG A 45 -15.99 0.34 6.75
C ARG A 45 -16.32 1.52 5.83
N ALA A 46 -17.34 2.30 6.14
CA ALA A 46 -17.74 3.44 5.32
C ALA A 46 -16.63 4.50 5.28
N ARG A 47 -15.99 4.78 6.43
CA ARG A 47 -14.82 5.64 6.47
C ARG A 47 -13.64 5.06 5.68
N ALA A 48 -13.33 3.77 5.84
CA ALA A 48 -12.24 3.13 5.11
C ALA A 48 -12.44 3.19 3.58
N GLU A 49 -13.67 2.96 3.10
CA GLU A 49 -14.05 3.10 1.69
C GLU A 49 -13.90 4.55 1.20
N ALA A 50 -14.35 5.53 1.98
CA ALA A 50 -14.20 6.95 1.63
C ALA A 50 -12.73 7.39 1.54
N LEU A 51 -11.89 6.96 2.48
CA LEU A 51 -10.44 7.25 2.47
C LEU A 51 -9.74 6.59 1.27
N SER A 52 -10.14 5.36 0.93
CA SER A 52 -9.62 4.66 -0.25
C SER A 52 -10.01 5.40 -1.55
N ALA A 53 -11.28 5.81 -1.67
CA ALA A 53 -11.76 6.58 -2.82
C ALA A 53 -11.04 7.93 -2.97
N ALA A 54 -10.79 8.65 -1.88
CA ALA A 54 -10.04 9.90 -1.89
C ALA A 54 -8.59 9.69 -2.36
N THR A 55 -7.93 8.64 -1.87
CA THR A 55 -6.56 8.26 -2.27
C THR A 55 -6.51 7.94 -3.77
N VAL A 56 -7.44 7.12 -4.26
CA VAL A 56 -7.57 6.78 -5.68
C VAL A 56 -7.76 8.02 -6.54
N ALA A 57 -8.62 8.95 -6.11
CA ALA A 57 -8.85 10.20 -6.83
C ALA A 57 -7.58 11.06 -6.89
N GLY A 58 -6.79 11.09 -5.82
CA GLY A 58 -5.47 11.73 -5.79
C GLY A 58 -4.49 11.11 -6.78
N ILE A 59 -4.39 9.77 -6.79
CA ILE A 59 -3.52 9.02 -7.71
C ILE A 59 -3.90 9.33 -9.16
N ARG A 60 -5.18 9.26 -9.52
CA ARG A 60 -5.68 9.51 -10.89
C ARG A 60 -5.35 10.90 -11.42
N ARG A 61 -5.27 11.91 -10.54
CA ARG A 61 -4.91 13.28 -10.91
C ARG A 61 -3.39 13.51 -10.99
N SER A 62 -2.58 12.57 -10.52
CA SER A 62 -1.12 12.74 -10.53
C SER A 62 -0.58 12.68 -11.97
N PRO A 63 0.40 13.54 -12.33
CA PRO A 63 1.02 13.50 -13.66
C PRO A 63 1.61 12.12 -13.98
N HIS A 64 2.20 11.45 -12.98
CA HIS A 64 2.77 10.12 -13.13
C HIS A 64 1.73 9.07 -13.56
N TYR A 65 0.56 9.04 -12.91
CA TYR A 65 -0.52 8.13 -13.31
C TYR A 65 -1.07 8.45 -14.69
N LEU A 66 -1.28 9.74 -14.99
CA LEU A 66 -1.77 10.18 -16.31
C LEU A 66 -0.83 9.71 -17.43
N SER A 67 0.48 9.83 -17.23
CA SER A 67 1.51 9.41 -18.20
C SER A 67 1.74 7.89 -18.29
N ALA A 68 1.52 7.15 -17.19
CA ALA A 68 1.81 5.73 -17.14
C ALA A 68 0.85 4.93 -18.02
N THR A 69 1.35 3.88 -18.67
CA THR A 69 0.51 2.90 -19.39
C THR A 69 0.43 1.58 -18.65
N LYS A 70 1.50 1.18 -17.94
CA LYS A 70 1.58 -0.03 -17.12
C LYS A 70 1.79 0.32 -15.66
N VAL A 71 0.80 0.04 -14.83
CA VAL A 71 0.79 0.38 -13.40
C VAL A 71 0.88 -0.91 -12.60
N LEU A 72 1.98 -1.10 -11.89
CA LEU A 72 2.12 -2.16 -10.90
C LEU A 72 1.37 -1.77 -9.63
N THR A 73 0.31 -2.50 -9.32
CA THR A 73 -0.53 -2.33 -8.14
C THR A 73 -0.50 -3.60 -7.28
N TYR A 74 -1.17 -3.53 -6.13
CA TYR A 74 -1.46 -4.67 -5.27
C TYR A 74 -2.96 -4.94 -5.23
N LEU A 75 -3.35 -6.17 -4.87
CA LEU A 75 -4.72 -6.51 -4.49
C LEU A 75 -4.80 -6.37 -2.97
N ALA A 76 -5.66 -5.47 -2.50
CA ALA A 76 -5.68 -5.07 -1.09
C ALA A 76 -6.01 -6.26 -0.17
N PHE A 77 -5.29 -6.34 0.95
CA PHE A 77 -5.53 -7.35 1.98
C PHE A 77 -5.68 -6.72 3.38
N GLY A 78 -6.71 -7.15 4.10
CA GLY A 78 -7.06 -6.61 5.41
C GLY A 78 -7.51 -5.15 5.31
N SER A 79 -6.80 -4.25 5.99
CA SER A 79 -7.06 -2.80 6.01
C SER A 79 -6.08 -1.97 5.18
N GLU A 80 -5.55 -2.56 4.10
CA GLU A 80 -4.84 -1.76 3.11
C GLU A 80 -5.84 -0.87 2.38
N ILE A 81 -5.36 0.25 1.85
CA ILE A 81 -6.19 1.09 0.98
C ILE A 81 -6.60 0.26 -0.22
N ASP A 82 -7.89 0.20 -0.48
CA ASP A 82 -8.45 -0.47 -1.64
C ASP A 82 -8.19 0.36 -2.90
N LEU A 83 -7.47 -0.22 -3.86
CA LEU A 83 -7.12 0.38 -5.13
C LEU A 83 -7.86 -0.26 -6.30
N ASP A 84 -8.78 -1.21 -6.06
CA ASP A 84 -9.44 -2.01 -7.11
C ASP A 84 -10.16 -1.13 -8.12
N SER A 85 -10.72 0.00 -7.68
CA SER A 85 -11.38 0.95 -8.58
C SER A 85 -10.43 1.55 -9.63
N LEU A 86 -9.11 1.63 -9.39
CA LEU A 86 -8.14 2.00 -10.42
C LEU A 86 -8.17 1.02 -11.59
N THR A 87 -8.34 -0.28 -11.32
CA THR A 87 -8.22 -1.36 -12.31
C THR A 87 -9.28 -1.32 -13.42
N SER A 88 -10.32 -0.51 -13.23
CA SER A 88 -11.35 -0.23 -14.23
C SER A 88 -10.94 0.78 -15.32
N ASP A 89 -9.80 1.46 -15.18
CA ASP A 89 -9.31 2.41 -16.19
C ASP A 89 -8.84 1.67 -17.45
N PRO A 90 -9.56 1.79 -18.59
CA PRO A 90 -9.24 1.04 -19.81
C PRO A 90 -8.00 1.58 -20.54
N THR A 91 -7.48 2.76 -20.12
CA THR A 91 -6.28 3.35 -20.71
C THR A 91 -5.00 2.76 -20.12
N LYS A 92 -5.12 1.96 -19.06
CA LYS A 92 -4.00 1.39 -18.31
C LYS A 92 -4.01 -0.13 -18.40
N ARG A 93 -2.82 -0.72 -18.24
CA ARG A 93 -2.60 -2.15 -18.04
C ARG A 93 -2.14 -2.33 -16.60
N PHE A 94 -2.92 -3.03 -15.80
CA PHE A 94 -2.59 -3.25 -14.40
C PHE A 94 -1.77 -4.51 -14.24
N LEU A 95 -0.68 -4.37 -13.49
CA LEU A 95 0.20 -5.46 -13.13
C LEU A 95 0.04 -5.73 -11.63
N ILE A 96 0.16 -6.98 -11.21
CA ILE A 96 0.06 -7.43 -9.83
C ILE A 96 1.21 -8.40 -9.53
N THR A 97 1.51 -8.57 -8.25
CA THR A 97 2.64 -9.41 -7.81
C THR A 97 2.19 -10.79 -7.35
N ARG A 98 3.01 -11.80 -7.62
CA ARG A 98 2.95 -13.13 -6.99
C ARG A 98 4.14 -13.32 -6.06
N MET A 99 3.92 -13.93 -4.90
CA MET A 99 5.00 -14.41 -4.03
C MET A 99 5.52 -15.74 -4.56
N GLU A 100 6.81 -15.78 -4.93
CA GLU A 100 7.45 -17.03 -5.37
C GLU A 100 8.01 -17.83 -4.19
N GLU A 101 7.85 -19.15 -4.28
CA GLU A 101 8.39 -20.12 -3.32
C GLU A 101 9.76 -20.62 -3.78
N GLY A 102 10.76 -20.64 -2.90
CA GLY A 102 12.09 -21.20 -3.21
C GLY A 102 13.26 -20.39 -2.64
N GLU A 103 14.49 -20.76 -3.02
CA GLU A 103 15.72 -20.15 -2.48
C GLU A 103 15.81 -18.64 -2.76
N GLU A 104 15.30 -18.18 -3.90
CA GLU A 104 15.20 -16.76 -4.25
C GLU A 104 13.79 -16.17 -3.99
N ASN A 105 13.21 -16.44 -2.80
CA ASN A 105 11.93 -15.86 -2.36
C ASN A 105 11.77 -14.39 -2.80
N GLY A 106 10.87 -14.12 -3.73
CA GLY A 106 10.76 -12.81 -4.40
C GLY A 106 9.35 -12.52 -4.89
N LEU A 107 9.19 -11.38 -5.58
CA LEU A 107 7.95 -11.02 -6.27
C LEU A 107 8.16 -11.15 -7.78
N SER A 108 7.33 -11.97 -8.43
CA SER A 108 7.16 -11.91 -9.88
C SER A 108 5.98 -11.02 -10.22
N VAL A 109 5.98 -10.42 -11.41
CA VAL A 109 4.97 -9.46 -11.85
C VAL A 109 4.16 -10.08 -12.98
N HIS A 110 2.83 -9.94 -12.93
CA HIS A 110 1.90 -10.53 -13.88
C HIS A 110 0.82 -9.51 -14.25
N GLU A 111 0.26 -9.61 -15.45
CA GLU A 111 -0.84 -8.75 -15.86
C GLU A 111 -2.18 -9.22 -15.29
N LEU A 112 -2.88 -8.31 -14.60
CA LEU A 112 -4.20 -8.54 -14.05
C LEU A 112 -5.21 -8.85 -15.18
N GLY A 113 -6.02 -9.88 -15.01
CA GLY A 113 -7.00 -10.33 -16.01
C GLY A 113 -6.43 -11.25 -17.10
N ARG A 114 -5.09 -11.37 -17.22
CA ARG A 114 -4.44 -12.37 -18.09
C ARG A 114 -3.93 -13.60 -17.35
N THR A 115 -4.06 -13.60 -16.02
CA THR A 115 -3.74 -14.73 -15.15
C THR A 115 -4.94 -15.06 -14.28
N LYS A 116 -5.09 -16.34 -13.93
CA LYS A 116 -6.01 -16.74 -12.86
C LYS A 116 -5.41 -16.31 -11.51
N LEU A 117 -6.29 -16.10 -10.54
CA LEU A 117 -5.91 -15.78 -9.17
C LEU A 117 -6.14 -16.99 -8.26
N GLU A 118 -5.26 -17.14 -7.28
CA GLU A 118 -5.38 -18.06 -6.17
C GLU A 118 -5.27 -17.31 -4.84
N ARG A 119 -5.75 -17.93 -3.76
CA ARG A 119 -5.59 -17.40 -2.42
C ARG A 119 -4.35 -18.01 -1.79
N HIS A 120 -3.37 -17.18 -1.47
CA HIS A 120 -2.19 -17.57 -0.72
C HIS A 120 -2.57 -17.93 0.74
N PRO A 121 -1.82 -18.79 1.45
CA PRO A 121 -2.08 -19.11 2.86
C PRO A 121 -2.15 -17.91 3.82
N PHE A 122 -1.52 -16.78 3.46
CA PHE A 122 -1.64 -15.51 4.21
C PHE A 122 -2.96 -14.77 3.98
N GLY A 123 -3.85 -15.29 3.12
CA GLY A 123 -5.18 -14.74 2.86
C GLY A 123 -5.25 -13.75 1.70
N LEU A 124 -4.13 -13.27 1.18
CA LEU A 124 -4.08 -12.39 0.00
C LEU A 124 -4.34 -13.16 -1.32
N LEU A 125 -4.87 -12.45 -2.31
CA LEU A 125 -5.02 -12.96 -3.67
C LEU A 125 -3.75 -12.68 -4.46
N GLN A 126 -3.32 -13.67 -5.25
CA GLN A 126 -2.15 -13.54 -6.13
C GLN A 126 -2.35 -14.34 -7.43
N PRO A 127 -1.61 -14.04 -8.51
CA PRO A 127 -1.54 -14.90 -9.69
C PRO A 127 -1.22 -16.35 -9.34
N VAL A 128 -1.78 -17.31 -10.07
CA VAL A 128 -1.38 -18.73 -10.00
C VAL A 128 0.08 -18.94 -10.42
N ALA A 129 0.71 -20.01 -9.92
CA ALA A 129 2.07 -20.39 -10.32
C ALA A 129 2.16 -20.68 -11.82
N GLY A 130 3.33 -20.42 -12.42
CA GLY A 130 3.58 -20.69 -13.84
C GLY A 130 2.84 -19.77 -14.81
N GLY A 131 2.18 -18.71 -14.32
CA GLY A 131 1.64 -17.63 -15.15
C GLY A 131 2.73 -16.92 -15.95
N ARG A 132 2.34 -16.29 -17.07
CA ARG A 132 3.26 -15.49 -17.88
C ARG A 132 3.67 -14.23 -17.12
N ALA A 133 4.93 -14.21 -16.66
CA ALA A 133 5.53 -13.02 -16.06
C ALA A 133 5.67 -11.88 -17.07
N VAL A 134 5.65 -10.66 -16.54
CA VAL A 134 5.91 -9.39 -17.24
C VAL A 134 7.27 -8.88 -16.75
N GLU A 135 8.08 -8.39 -17.67
CA GLU A 135 9.40 -7.85 -17.36
C GLU A 135 9.29 -6.52 -16.58
N LEU A 136 10.20 -6.29 -15.65
CA LEU A 136 10.16 -5.10 -14.77
C LEU A 136 10.42 -3.81 -15.55
N GLU A 137 11.13 -3.91 -16.67
CA GLU A 137 11.39 -2.86 -17.65
C GLU A 137 10.12 -2.40 -18.36
N GLU A 138 8.98 -3.05 -18.16
CA GLU A 138 7.69 -2.59 -18.69
C GLU A 138 6.90 -1.76 -17.67
N VAL A 139 7.30 -1.70 -16.40
CA VAL A 139 6.55 -0.95 -15.37
C VAL A 139 6.77 0.56 -15.55
N ASP A 140 5.70 1.36 -15.58
CA ASP A 140 5.80 2.83 -15.68
C ASP A 140 5.56 3.53 -14.33
N LEU A 141 4.81 2.89 -13.44
CA LEU A 141 4.46 3.38 -12.09
C LEU A 141 4.25 2.19 -11.17
N VAL A 142 4.75 2.26 -9.93
CA VAL A 142 4.49 1.25 -8.91
C VAL A 142 3.79 1.85 -7.68
N LEU A 143 2.67 1.22 -7.29
CA LEU A 143 1.90 1.52 -6.09
C LEU A 143 2.25 0.47 -5.03
N VAL A 144 2.90 0.91 -3.95
CA VAL A 144 3.54 0.05 -2.96
C VAL A 144 2.75 0.07 -1.65
N PRO A 145 2.23 -1.08 -1.17
CA PRO A 145 1.56 -1.16 0.12
C PRO A 145 2.57 -1.15 1.28
N GLY A 146 2.12 -0.75 2.46
CA GLY A 146 2.91 -0.78 3.70
C GLY A 146 2.04 -0.70 4.96
N LEU A 147 2.65 -0.98 6.12
CA LEU A 147 1.98 -0.79 7.41
C LEU A 147 2.07 0.67 7.87
N VAL A 148 3.24 1.28 7.69
CA VAL A 148 3.56 2.64 8.10
C VAL A 148 4.64 3.19 7.19
N PHE A 149 4.56 4.49 6.91
CA PHE A 149 5.55 5.22 6.12
C PHE A 149 6.01 6.44 6.90
N ASP A 150 7.24 6.89 6.65
CA ASP A 150 7.68 8.20 7.13
C ASP A 150 7.63 9.27 6.05
N LEU A 151 7.79 10.53 6.47
CA LEU A 151 7.77 11.69 5.58
C LEU A 151 8.96 11.73 4.60
N ALA A 152 10.00 10.92 4.82
CA ALA A 152 11.15 10.78 3.92
C ALA A 152 10.98 9.65 2.89
N GLY A 153 9.87 8.89 2.95
CA GLY A 153 9.56 7.80 2.03
C GLY A 153 10.05 6.43 2.49
N HIS A 154 10.60 6.29 3.69
CA HIS A 154 10.85 4.96 4.25
C HIS A 154 9.53 4.29 4.63
N ARG A 155 9.56 2.96 4.64
CA ARG A 155 8.37 2.14 4.80
C ARG A 155 8.67 0.93 5.65
N LEU A 156 7.78 0.58 6.56
CA LEU A 156 7.74 -0.76 7.15
C LEU A 156 6.60 -1.57 6.58
N GLY A 157 6.93 -2.65 5.87
CA GLY A 157 5.99 -3.69 5.49
C GLY A 157 5.89 -4.80 6.55
N TYR A 158 5.34 -5.95 6.14
CA TYR A 158 5.13 -7.12 6.99
C TYR A 158 6.41 -7.89 7.38
N GLY A 159 7.59 -7.46 6.91
CA GLY A 159 8.90 -7.97 7.36
C GLY A 159 9.56 -9.05 6.50
N LYS A 160 9.01 -9.35 5.32
CA LYS A 160 9.59 -10.33 4.37
C LYS A 160 10.57 -9.73 3.34
N GLY A 161 10.78 -8.41 3.34
CA GLY A 161 11.72 -7.74 2.43
C GLY A 161 11.44 -7.96 0.93
N LEU A 162 10.18 -8.24 0.57
CA LEU A 162 9.82 -8.62 -0.80
C LEU A 162 9.88 -7.42 -1.75
N TYR A 163 9.28 -6.30 -1.36
CA TYR A 163 9.37 -5.05 -2.11
C TYR A 163 10.78 -4.46 -2.08
N ASP A 164 11.51 -4.60 -0.97
CA ASP A 164 12.89 -4.08 -0.87
C ASP A 164 13.84 -4.79 -1.85
N ARG A 165 13.53 -6.03 -2.25
CA ARG A 165 14.23 -6.76 -3.32
C ARG A 165 13.69 -6.46 -4.73
N LEU A 166 12.41 -6.17 -4.86
CA LEU A 166 11.77 -5.87 -6.15
C LEU A 166 12.12 -4.47 -6.66
N LEU A 167 11.97 -3.46 -5.80
CA LEU A 167 12.01 -2.04 -6.19
C LEU A 167 13.36 -1.58 -6.78
N PRO A 168 14.53 -2.04 -6.30
CA PRO A 168 15.81 -1.71 -6.91
C PRO A 168 16.01 -2.27 -8.32
N ARG A 169 15.20 -3.27 -8.72
CA ARG A 169 15.24 -3.88 -10.06
C ARG A 169 14.39 -3.14 -11.10
N LEU A 170 13.54 -2.21 -10.66
CA LEU A 170 12.82 -1.32 -11.57
C LEU A 170 13.78 -0.29 -12.18
N ARG A 171 13.42 0.26 -13.35
CA ARG A 171 14.19 1.37 -13.92
C ARG A 171 14.25 2.55 -12.92
N PRO A 172 15.39 3.25 -12.79
CA PRO A 172 15.58 4.28 -11.76
C PRO A 172 14.53 5.40 -11.77
N GLU A 173 13.99 5.73 -12.94
CA GLU A 173 13.00 6.79 -13.15
C GLU A 173 11.56 6.39 -12.81
N VAL A 174 11.28 5.11 -12.58
CA VAL A 174 9.93 4.63 -12.26
C VAL A 174 9.47 5.23 -10.92
N PRO A 175 8.39 6.03 -10.89
CA PRO A 175 7.88 6.58 -9.65
C PRO A 175 7.37 5.45 -8.74
N ARG A 176 7.79 5.51 -7.48
CA ARG A 176 7.42 4.58 -6.41
C ARG A 176 6.51 5.31 -5.43
N PHE A 177 5.22 4.99 -5.47
CA PHE A 177 4.19 5.60 -4.63
C PHE A 177 3.96 4.70 -3.41
N GLY A 178 4.35 5.16 -2.23
CA GLY A 178 3.92 4.55 -0.98
C GLY A 178 2.46 4.89 -0.71
N ILE A 179 1.62 3.87 -0.58
CA ILE A 179 0.18 4.03 -0.39
C ILE A 179 -0.14 3.82 1.09
N ALA A 180 -0.69 4.86 1.74
CA ALA A 180 -1.00 4.83 3.17
C ALA A 180 -2.15 5.76 3.54
N HIS A 181 -2.89 5.42 4.60
CA HIS A 181 -3.73 6.40 5.27
C HIS A 181 -2.85 7.46 5.93
N SER A 182 -3.29 8.72 6.00
CA SER A 182 -2.47 9.80 6.58
C SER A 182 -2.16 9.56 8.06
N LEU A 183 -3.05 8.86 8.78
CA LEU A 183 -2.86 8.38 10.15
C LEU A 183 -1.72 7.36 10.34
N LEU A 184 -1.20 6.79 9.25
CA LEU A 184 -0.07 5.84 9.23
C LEU A 184 1.19 6.48 8.64
N LEU A 185 1.22 7.82 8.60
CA LEU A 185 2.41 8.59 8.32
C LEU A 185 3.02 9.06 9.64
N VAL A 186 4.31 8.77 9.82
CA VAL A 186 5.07 9.14 11.01
C VAL A 186 6.24 10.05 10.64
N ASN A 187 6.84 10.71 11.62
CA ASN A 187 7.93 11.65 11.32
C ASN A 187 9.19 10.94 10.82
N GLN A 188 9.55 9.80 11.42
CA GLN A 188 10.76 9.06 11.07
C GLN A 188 10.62 7.59 11.44
N LEU A 189 11.00 6.71 10.52
CA LEU A 189 11.11 5.27 10.78
C LEU A 189 12.59 4.85 10.93
N PRO A 190 12.87 3.84 11.77
CA PRO A 190 14.12 3.10 11.68
C PRO A 190 14.18 2.39 10.32
N HIS A 191 15.26 2.60 9.59
CA HIS A 191 15.51 2.00 8.28
C HIS A 191 16.94 1.48 8.19
N ASP A 192 17.15 0.52 7.30
CA ASP A 192 18.45 -0.07 6.98
C ASP A 192 18.86 0.34 5.55
N ALA A 193 20.16 0.24 5.23
CA ALA A 193 20.69 0.67 3.93
C ALA A 193 20.10 -0.10 2.71
N HIS A 194 19.52 -1.27 2.95
CA HIS A 194 18.87 -2.09 1.92
C HIS A 194 17.36 -1.82 1.79
N ASP A 195 16.77 -0.99 2.65
CA ASP A 195 15.37 -0.60 2.54
C ASP A 195 15.21 0.35 1.34
N ALA A 196 14.39 -0.02 0.37
CA ALA A 196 14.18 0.80 -0.83
C ALA A 196 13.17 1.93 -0.52
N PRO A 197 13.56 3.22 -0.58
CA PRO A 197 12.66 4.30 -0.26
C PRO A 197 11.66 4.57 -1.40
N MET A 198 10.53 5.13 -1.01
CA MET A 198 9.52 5.67 -1.93
C MET A 198 9.96 7.02 -2.47
N THR A 199 9.47 7.34 -3.65
CA THR A 199 9.64 8.68 -4.27
C THR A 199 8.45 9.59 -4.00
N HIS A 200 7.30 8.98 -3.69
CA HIS A 200 6.05 9.68 -3.43
C HIS A 200 5.29 8.98 -2.31
N LEU A 201 4.44 9.75 -1.63
CA LEU A 201 3.39 9.22 -0.76
C LEU A 201 2.03 9.60 -1.35
N ALA A 202 1.12 8.64 -1.41
CA ALA A 202 -0.27 8.84 -1.78
C ALA A 202 -1.16 8.49 -0.60
N THR A 203 -1.94 9.47 -0.15
CA THR A 203 -2.92 9.34 0.93
C THR A 203 -4.26 9.94 0.49
N GLU A 204 -5.25 9.92 1.38
CA GLU A 204 -6.53 10.60 1.18
C GLU A 204 -6.40 12.13 0.99
N GLU A 205 -5.26 12.71 1.38
CA GLU A 205 -4.95 14.14 1.22
C GLU A 205 -4.34 14.46 -0.15
N GLY A 206 -3.91 13.44 -0.89
CA GLY A 206 -3.34 13.56 -2.23
C GLY A 206 -1.99 12.87 -2.39
N VAL A 207 -1.34 13.15 -3.51
CA VAL A 207 0.00 12.62 -3.86
C VAL A 207 1.03 13.72 -3.66
N ARG A 208 2.12 13.40 -2.93
CA ARG A 208 3.25 14.30 -2.72
C ARG A 208 4.57 13.62 -3.01
N ILE A 209 5.52 14.38 -3.55
CA ILE A 209 6.92 13.94 -3.68
C ILE A 209 7.53 13.84 -2.29
N VAL A 210 8.28 12.77 -2.05
CA VAL A 210 9.15 12.62 -0.88
C VAL A 210 10.57 12.39 -1.35
N ARG A 211 11.51 13.01 -0.68
CA ARG A 211 12.93 12.86 -0.97
C ARG A 211 13.57 12.27 0.28
N PRO A 212 14.26 11.12 0.17
CA PRO A 212 15.11 10.66 1.26
C PRO A 212 16.08 11.78 1.62
N SER A 213 16.28 12.02 2.92
CA SER A 213 17.18 13.04 3.45
C SER A 213 18.67 12.80 3.13
N SER A 214 18.98 11.87 2.23
CA SER A 214 20.34 11.52 1.80
C SER A 214 20.40 11.31 0.28
N LEU A 215 20.07 12.37 -0.46
CA LEU A 215 20.86 12.79 -1.62
C LEU A 215 21.39 14.20 -1.30
N ALA A 216 22.14 14.31 -0.20
CA ALA A 216 23.12 15.38 -0.12
C ALA A 216 24.23 15.02 -1.12
N PRO A 217 24.66 15.95 -2.00
CA PRO A 217 25.71 15.69 -2.97
C PRO A 217 27.02 15.26 -2.30
#